data_AF-A0A8H5GLT5-F1
#
_entry.id   AF-A0A8H5GLT5-F1
#
_cell.length_a   1.000
_cell.length_b   1.000
_cell.length_c   1.000
_cell.angle_alpha   90.00
_cell.angle_beta   90.00
_cell.angle_gamma   90.00
#
_symmetry.space_group_name_H-M   'P 1'
#
loop_
_entity.id
_entity.type
_entity.pdbx_description
1 polymer ?
#
loop_
_entity_poly.entity_id
_entity_poly.type
_entity_poly.pdbx_seq_one_letter_code
_entity_poly.pdbx_strand_id
1 'polypeptide(L)' 'MRHPTALSPYQAKAAPHMIRSYLFNGYRRLGGELLFWLIPFGTGYGIYSWAKSYDAYQNSKAGHIAAGVEHH' A
#
# COMPACT_ATOMS: atom_id res chain seq x y z
N MET A 1 7.92 31.89 39.44
CA MET A 1 8.28 30.50 39.75
C MET A 1 7.99 29.65 38.52
N ARG A 2 8.96 28.88 38.00
CA ARG A 2 8.81 28.05 36.79
C ARG A 2 8.38 26.64 37.22
N HIS A 3 7.21 26.18 36.79
CA HIS A 3 6.83 24.78 37.00
C HIS A 3 7.76 23.87 36.18
N PRO A 4 8.27 22.76 36.73
CA PRO A 4 9.06 21.80 35.97
C PRO A 4 8.20 21.25 34.83
N THR A 5 8.70 21.34 33.61
CA THR A 5 7.98 21.00 32.37
C THR A 5 7.92 19.49 32.09
N ALA A 6 8.51 18.65 32.94
CA ALA A 6 8.54 17.20 32.78
C ALA A 6 8.64 16.48 34.13
N LEU A 7 8.08 15.26 34.21
CA LEU A 7 8.16 14.37 35.36
C LEU A 7 9.48 13.58 35.34
N SER A 8 10.01 13.24 36.52
CA SER A 8 11.13 12.29 36.63
C SER A 8 10.70 10.91 36.08
N PRO A 9 11.58 10.17 35.37
CA PRO A 9 11.27 8.83 34.90
C PRO A 9 10.84 7.85 36.01
N TYR A 10 11.35 8.04 37.24
CA TYR A 10 10.96 7.22 38.40
C TYR A 10 9.56 7.57 38.94
N GLN A 11 8.97 8.68 38.50
CA GLN A 11 7.62 9.13 38.87
C GLN A 11 6.58 8.79 37.79
N ALA A 12 7.02 8.39 36.59
CA ALA A 12 6.16 8.02 35.47
C ALA A 12 6.05 6.51 35.30
N LYS A 13 4.94 6.03 34.73
CA LYS A 13 4.82 4.62 34.32
C LYS A 13 5.72 4.37 33.12
N ALA A 14 6.31 3.17 33.01
CA ALA A 14 7.22 2.83 31.92
C ALA A 14 6.56 2.79 30.54
N ALA A 15 5.30 2.31 30.45
CA ALA A 15 4.59 2.13 29.19
C ALA A 15 3.09 2.47 29.28
N PRO A 16 2.73 3.70 29.72
CA PRO A 16 1.33 4.09 29.87
C PRO A 16 0.64 4.04 28.50
N HIS A 17 -0.49 3.34 28.42
CA HIS A 17 -1.33 3.25 27.22
C HIS A 17 -0.62 2.73 25.96
N MET A 18 0.48 1.99 26.10
CA MET A 18 1.31 1.55 24.98
C MET A 18 0.51 0.89 23.86
N ILE A 19 -0.39 -0.06 24.18
CA ILE A 19 -1.19 -0.78 23.18
C ILE A 19 -2.13 0.17 22.43
N ARG A 20 -2.92 0.96 23.17
CA ARG A 20 -3.88 1.90 22.59
C ARG A 20 -3.17 2.96 21.73
N SER A 21 -2.10 3.53 22.27
CA SER A 21 -1.30 4.55 21.59
C SER A 21 -0.65 3.98 20.33
N TYR A 22 -0.07 2.78 20.42
CA TYR A 22 0.55 2.12 19.28
C TYR A 22 -0.45 1.84 18.16
N LEU A 23 -1.64 1.32 18.49
CA LEU A 23 -2.67 1.02 17.50
C LEU A 23 -3.17 2.29 16.78
N PHE A 24 -3.56 3.32 17.54
CA PHE A 24 -4.12 4.54 16.93
C PHE A 24 -3.05 5.36 16.20
N ASN A 25 -1.83 5.47 16.74
CA ASN A 25 -0.75 6.16 16.05
C ASN A 25 -0.24 5.38 14.85
N GLY A 26 -0.19 4.04 14.94
CA GLY A 26 0.16 3.16 13.83
C GLY A 26 -0.83 3.32 12.68
N TYR A 27 -2.13 3.21 12.95
CA TYR A 27 -3.18 3.42 11.95
C TYR A 27 -3.10 4.81 11.31
N ARG A 28 -2.99 5.87 12.12
CA ARG A 28 -2.86 7.25 11.61
C ARG A 28 -1.63 7.41 10.71
N ARG A 29 -0.50 6.83 11.10
CA ARG A 29 0.77 6.93 10.36
C ARG A 29 0.71 6.14 9.04
N LEU A 30 0.20 4.91 9.07
CA LEU A 30 0.06 4.09 7.86
C LEU A 30 -1.01 4.66 6.91
N GLY A 31 -2.11 5.19 7.45
CA GLY A 31 -3.16 5.82 6.66
C GLY A 31 -2.68 7.05 5.88
N GLY A 32 -1.79 7.85 6.46
CA GLY A 32 -1.20 9.01 5.77
C GLY A 32 -0.31 8.63 4.57
N GLU A 33 0.27 7.44 4.59
CA GLU A 33 1.16 6.94 3.52
C GLU A 33 0.43 6.04 2.51
N LEU A 34 -0.84 5.70 2.78
CA LEU A 34 -1.53 4.64 2.03
C LEU A 34 -1.60 4.94 0.53
N LEU A 35 -1.87 6.18 0.13
CA LEU A 35 -1.93 6.55 -1.28
C LEU A 35 -0.56 6.41 -1.98
N PHE A 36 0.53 6.76 -1.30
CA PHE A 36 1.88 6.65 -1.84
C PHE A 36 2.31 5.20 -2.09
N TRP A 37 1.73 4.24 -1.38
CA TRP A 37 1.94 2.82 -1.64
C TRP A 37 0.92 2.28 -2.63
N LEU A 38 -0.36 2.57 -2.41
CA LEU A 38 -1.47 2.05 -3.21
C LEU A 38 -1.32 2.40 -4.69
N ILE A 39 -0.94 3.64 -5.01
CA ILE A 39 -0.82 4.09 -6.40
C ILE A 39 0.26 3.30 -7.16
N PRO A 40 1.55 3.28 -6.75
CA PRO A 40 2.58 2.57 -7.50
C PRO A 40 2.37 1.05 -7.47
N PHE A 41 1.98 0.46 -6.33
CA PHE A 41 1.75 -0.99 -6.28
C PHE A 41 0.52 -1.41 -7.08
N GLY A 42 -0.59 -0.66 -6.96
CA GLY A 42 -1.80 -0.91 -7.73
C GLY A 42 -1.59 -0.73 -9.23
N THR A 43 -0.87 0.32 -9.62
CA THR A 43 -0.50 0.56 -11.03
C THR A 43 0.41 -0.54 -11.56
N GLY A 44 1.49 -0.87 -10.85
CA GLY A 44 2.42 -1.91 -11.27
C GLY A 44 1.75 -3.28 -11.39
N TYR A 45 0.94 -3.66 -10.39
CA TYR A 45 0.22 -4.93 -10.42
C TYR A 45 -0.86 -4.96 -11.50
N GLY A 46 -1.57 -3.84 -11.71
CA GLY A 46 -2.58 -3.72 -12.76
C GLY A 46 -1.99 -3.83 -14.17
N ILE A 47 -0.86 -3.16 -14.42
CA ILE A 47 -0.14 -3.29 -15.70
C ILE A 47 0.34 -4.73 -15.90
N TYR A 48 0.91 -5.35 -14.86
CA TYR A 48 1.39 -6.73 -14.94
C TYR A 48 0.26 -7.73 -15.25
N SER A 49 -0.87 -7.62 -14.56
CA SER A 49 -2.01 -8.53 -14.75
C SER A 49 -2.63 -8.37 -16.14
N TRP A 50 -2.80 -7.12 -16.60
CA TRP A 50 -3.25 -6.84 -17.96
C TRP A 50 -2.29 -7.41 -18.99
N ALA A 51 -0.99 -7.09 -18.90
CA ALA A 51 0.02 -7.52 -19.87
C ALA A 51 0.06 -9.05 -19.99
N LYS A 52 0.03 -9.76 -18.86
CA LYS A 52 0.00 -11.23 -18.84
C LYS A 52 -1.26 -11.79 -19.49
N SER A 53 -2.42 -11.19 -19.24
CA SER A 53 -3.68 -11.62 -19.88
C SER A 53 -3.70 -11.35 -21.38
N TYR A 54 -3.12 -10.22 -21.79
CA TYR A 54 -3.03 -9.82 -23.18
C TYR A 54 -2.06 -10.71 -23.96
N ASP A 55 -0.88 -10.99 -23.42
CA ASP A 55 0.08 -11.93 -23.99
C ASP A 55 -0.53 -13.34 -24.16
N ALA A 56 -1.24 -13.83 -23.14
CA ALA A 56 -1.94 -15.11 -23.24
C ALA A 56 -3.03 -15.12 -24.33
N TYR A 57 -3.75 -14.01 -24.50
CA TYR A 57 -4.74 -13.86 -25.57
C TYR A 57 -4.09 -13.84 -26.95
N GLN A 58 -3.03 -13.06 -27.13
CA GLN A 58 -2.32 -12.97 -28.42
C GLN A 58 -1.77 -14.32 -28.86
N ASN A 59 -1.21 -15.10 -27.94
CA ASN A 59 -0.71 -16.46 -28.21
C ASN A 59 -1.83 -17.53 -28.29
N SER A 60 -3.10 -17.14 -28.15
CA SER A 60 -4.24 -18.06 -28.29
C SER A 60 -4.67 -18.20 -29.74
N LYS A 61 -5.37 -19.31 -30.06
CA LYS A 61 -5.99 -19.49 -31.39
C LYS A 61 -6.91 -18.32 -31.77
N ALA A 62 -7.70 -17.85 -30.81
CA ALA A 62 -8.62 -16.73 -31.04
C ALA A 62 -7.86 -15.43 -31.34
N GLY A 63 -6.76 -15.17 -30.63
CA GLY A 63 -5.87 -14.04 -30.89
C GLY A 63 -5.25 -14.10 -32.28
N HIS A 64 -4.70 -15.26 -32.69
CA HIS A 64 -4.15 -15.44 -34.03
C HIS A 64 -5.21 -15.26 -35.14
N ILE A 65 -6.45 -15.71 -34.94
CA ILE A 65 -7.54 -15.48 -35.91
C ILE A 65 -7.88 -13.99 -35.98
N ALA A 66 -8.04 -13.32 -34.84
CA ALA A 66 -8.36 -11.89 -34.79
C ALA A 66 -7.25 -11.04 -35.44
N ALA A 67 -5.99 -11.30 -35.11
CA ALA A 67 -4.84 -10.64 -35.74
C ALA A 67 -4.77 -10.94 -37.24
N GLY A 68 -5.03 -12.19 -37.65
CA GLY A 68 -5.11 -12.58 -39.05
C GLY A 68 -6.20 -11.80 -39.81
N VAL A 69 -7.39 -11.63 -39.22
CA VAL A 69 -8.50 -10.86 -39.81
C VAL A 69 -8.15 -9.37 -39.97
N GLU A 70 -7.37 -8.77 -39.07
CA GLU A 70 -6.95 -7.36 -39.22
C GLU A 70 -5.89 -7.11 -40.30
N HIS A 71 -5.16 -8.15 -40.74
CA HIS A 71 -4.14 -8.05 -41.78
C HIS A 71 -4.65 -8.32 -43.21
N HIS A 72 -5.96 -8.56 -43.38
CA HIS A 72 -6.64 -8.73 -44.67
C HIS A 72 -7.62 -7.59 -44.94
#